data_AF-A0A6I1ZHS4-F1
#
_entry.id   AF-A0A6I1ZHS4-F1
#
_cell.length_a   1.000
_cell.length_b   1.000
_cell.length_c   1.000
_cell.angle_alpha   90.00
_cell.angle_beta   90.00
_cell.angle_gamma   90.00
#
_symmetry.space_group_name_H-M   'P 1'
#
loop_
_entity.id
_entity.type
_entity.pdbx_description
1 polymer ?
#
loop_
_entity_poly.entity_id
_entity_poly.type
_entity_poly.pdbx_seq_one_letter_code
_entity_poly.pdbx_strand_id
1 'polypeptide(L)' 'MAKRERSFADKARKHAERKEKTQHVRVIKSVRDPDTGAVRFSDNVVAVPGGANMDEHLSKVLAEKD' A
#
# COMPACT_ATOMS: atom_id res chain seq x y z
N MET A 1 -25.48 7.47 -26.60
CA MET A 1 -25.91 6.53 -25.54
C MET A 1 -25.52 7.10 -24.18
N ALA A 2 -26.48 7.53 -23.37
CA ALA A 2 -26.20 8.16 -22.07
C ALA A 2 -25.61 7.13 -21.10
N LYS A 3 -24.43 7.43 -20.52
CA LYS A 3 -23.81 6.61 -19.48
C LYS A 3 -24.76 6.65 -18.27
N ARG A 4 -25.39 5.51 -17.94
CA ARG A 4 -26.26 5.36 -16.76
C ARG A 4 -25.55 5.88 -15.52
N GLU A 5 -26.08 6.96 -14.94
CA GLU A 5 -25.61 7.50 -13.68
C GLU A 5 -25.87 6.45 -12.59
N ARG A 6 -24.81 5.92 -12.01
CA ARG A 6 -24.92 4.90 -10.95
C ARG A 6 -25.42 5.56 -9.67
N SER A 7 -26.34 4.90 -8.98
CA SER A 7 -26.89 5.37 -7.71
C SER A 7 -25.78 5.55 -6.66
N PHE A 8 -26.01 6.44 -5.69
CA PHE A 8 -25.12 6.62 -4.54
C PHE A 8 -24.89 5.29 -3.79
N ALA A 9 -25.91 4.43 -3.71
CA ALA A 9 -25.80 3.11 -3.09
C ALA A 9 -24.80 2.21 -3.85
N ASP A 10 -24.82 2.23 -5.18
CA ASP A 10 -23.89 1.44 -6.02
C ASP A 10 -22.45 1.95 -5.89
N LYS A 11 -22.28 3.27 -5.79
CA LYS A 11 -20.96 3.88 -5.56
C LYS A 11 -20.42 3.50 -4.19
N ALA A 12 -21.25 3.57 -3.14
CA ALA A 12 -20.86 3.23 -1.78
C ALA A 12 -20.44 1.75 -1.65
N ARG A 13 -21.21 0.82 -2.24
CA ARG A 13 -20.88 -0.62 -2.25
C ARG A 13 -19.54 -0.90 -2.94
N LYS A 14 -19.32 -0.30 -4.11
CA LYS A 14 -18.05 -0.45 -4.85
C LYS A 14 -16.84 0.06 -4.06
N HIS A 15 -17.01 1.14 -3.30
CA HIS A 15 -15.94 1.68 -2.45
C HIS A 15 -15.66 0.79 -1.24
N ALA A 16 -16.69 0.20 -0.62
CA ALA A 16 -16.55 -0.73 0.48
C ALA A 16 -15.82 -2.02 0.05
N GLU A 17 -16.25 -2.65 -1.04
CA GLU A 17 -15.60 -3.85 -1.60
C GLU A 17 -14.13 -3.62 -1.98
N ARG A 18 -13.80 -2.40 -2.44
CA ARG A 18 -12.42 -2.05 -2.79
C ARG A 18 -11.54 -1.88 -1.56
N LYS A 19 -12.08 -1.37 -0.45
CA LYS A 19 -11.35 -1.21 0.82
C LYS A 19 -11.10 -2.57 1.49
N GLU A 20 -12.06 -3.48 1.43
CA GLU A 20 -11.91 -4.83 1.99
C GLU A 20 -10.79 -5.62 1.30
N LYS A 21 -10.55 -5.33 0.02
CA LYS A 21 -9.52 -5.97 -0.82
C LYS A 21 -8.19 -5.23 -0.82
N THR A 22 -7.93 -4.27 0.06
CA THR A 22 -6.60 -3.61 0.09
C THR A 22 -6.22 -3.27 1.52
N GLN A 23 -5.23 -3.99 2.04
CA GLN A 23 -4.62 -3.71 3.34
C GLN A 23 -3.55 -2.63 3.18
N HIS A 24 -3.40 -1.77 4.18
CA HIS A 24 -2.34 -0.76 4.20
C HIS A 24 -1.40 -1.09 5.34
N VAL A 25 -0.11 -1.24 5.04
CA VAL A 25 0.91 -1.62 6.01
C VAL A 25 1.95 -0.52 6.09
N ARG A 26 2.32 -0.14 7.32
CA ARG A 26 3.40 0.81 7.58
C ARG A 26 4.71 0.04 7.71
N VAL A 27 5.69 0.42 6.91
CA VAL A 27 7.01 -0.20 6.85
C VAL A 27 8.05 0.83 7.27
N ILE A 28 8.78 0.51 8.33
CA ILE A 28 9.83 1.37 8.90
C ILE A 28 11.18 0.66 8.69
N LYS A 29 12.04 1.22 7.82
CA LYS A 29 13.38 0.71 7.55
C LYS A 29 14.42 1.60 8.23
N SER A 30 15.32 1.02 9.02
CA SER A 30 16.50 1.73 9.50
C SER A 30 17.60 1.70 8.44
N VAL A 31 18.22 2.86 8.21
CA VAL A 31 19.35 3.02 7.27
C VAL A 31 20.46 3.73 8.03
N ARG A 32 21.67 3.20 7.93
CA ARG A 32 22.85 3.87 8.50
C ARG A 32 23.44 4.78 7.46
N ASP A 33 23.58 6.06 7.80
CA ASP A 33 24.22 7.05 6.97
C ASP A 33 25.72 6.71 6.86
N PRO A 34 26.26 6.53 5.64
CA PRO A 34 27.64 6.08 5.45
C PRO A 34 28.67 7.15 5.83
N ASP A 35 28.32 8.43 5.76
CA ASP A 35 29.23 9.54 5.99
C ASP A 35 29.30 9.92 7.48
N THR A 36 28.15 9.89 8.15
CA THR A 36 28.00 10.35 9.54
C THR A 36 27.85 9.21 10.54
N GLY A 37 27.58 7.98 10.08
CA GLY A 37 27.32 6.81 10.92
C GLY A 37 25.98 6.86 11.66
N ALA A 38 25.19 7.93 11.48
CA ALA A 38 23.90 8.12 12.12
C ALA A 38 22.86 7.13 11.62
N VAL A 39 21.94 6.70 12.51
CA VAL A 39 20.81 5.85 12.13
C VAL A 39 19.64 6.74 11.75
N ARG A 40 19.16 6.59 10.51
CA ARG A 40 17.95 7.25 10.01
C ARG A 40 16.86 6.20 9.83
N PHE A 41 15.60 6.63 9.88
CA PHE A 41 14.45 5.77 9.62
C PHE A 41 13.69 6.28 8.41
N SER A 42 13.42 5.38 7.47
CA SER A 42 12.55 5.61 6.33
C SER A 42 11.19 4.98 6.64
N ASP A 43 10.15 5.81 6.66
CA ASP A 43 8.78 5.40 6.98
C ASP A 43 7.91 5.47 5.72
N ASN A 44 7.30 4.35 5.35
CA ASN A 44 6.51 4.23 4.14
C ASN A 44 5.21 3.47 4.42
N VAL A 45 4.11 3.94 3.84
CA VAL A 45 2.84 3.21 3.82
C VAL A 45 2.70 2.50 2.47
N VAL A 46 2.54 1.19 2.50
CA VAL A 46 2.41 0.34 1.32
C VAL A 46 1.01 -0.25 1.27
N ALA A 47 0.36 -0.18 0.11
CA ALA A 47 -0.90 -0.85 -0.15
C ALA A 47 -0.64 -2.30 -0.60
N VAL A 48 -1.23 -3.26 0.10
CA VAL A 48 -1.15 -4.69 -0.20
C VAL A 48 -2.52 -5.16 -0.70
N PRO A 49 -2.61 -5.72 -1.92
CA PRO A 49 -3.84 -6.32 -2.41
C PRO A 49 -4.32 -7.44 -1.49
N GLY A 50 -5.61 -7.47 -1.19
CA GLY A 50 -6.25 -8.48 -0.38
C GLY A 50 -6.19 -9.84 -1.08
N GLY A 51 -5.65 -10.84 -0.39
CA GLY A 51 -5.40 -12.18 -0.93
C GLY A 51 -3.98 -12.38 -1.48
N ALA A 52 -3.16 -11.34 -1.58
CA ALA A 52 -1.74 -11.50 -1.87
C ALA A 52 -0.97 -11.93 -0.60
N ASN A 53 0.11 -12.70 -0.79
CA ASN A 53 1.02 -13.01 0.31
C ASN A 53 1.76 -11.72 0.72
N MET A 54 1.60 -11.35 2.00
CA MET A 54 2.17 -10.13 2.58
C MET A 54 3.70 -10.07 2.41
N ASP A 55 4.40 -11.16 2.74
CA ASP A 55 5.87 -11.19 2.77
C ASP A 55 6.46 -11.11 1.36
N GLU A 56 5.84 -11.82 0.40
CA GLU A 56 6.26 -11.79 -1.00
C GLU A 56 6.02 -10.40 -1.62
N HIS A 57 4.92 -9.74 -1.26
CA HIS A 57 4.61 -8.40 -1.78
C HIS A 57 5.54 -7.34 -1.18
N LEU A 58 5.76 -7.39 0.14
CA LEU A 58 6.65 -6.46 0.83
C LEU A 58 8.11 -6.62 0.38
N SER A 59 8.60 -7.84 0.16
CA SER A 59 9.97 -8.07 -0.33
C SER A 59 10.18 -7.48 -1.73
N LYS A 60 9.21 -7.62 -2.65
CA LYS A 60 9.27 -6.98 -3.98
C LYS A 60 9.29 -5.45 -3.88
N VAL A 61 8.38 -4.87 -3.10
CA VAL A 61 8.30 -3.40 -2.92
C VAL A 61 9.56 -2.84 -2.28
N LEU A 62 10.17 -3.58 -1.36
CA LEU A 62 11.43 -3.17 -0.73
C LEU A 62 12.63 -3.29 -1.68
N ALA A 63 12.66 -4.32 -2.54
CA ALA A 63 13.71 -4.50 -3.54
C ALA A 63 13.65 -3.45 -4.68
N GLU A 64 12.47 -2.97 -5.05
CA GLU A 64 12.32 -1.89 -6.06
C GLU A 64 12.72 -0.50 -5.54
N LYS A 65 12.80 -0.32 -4.22
CA LYS A 65 13.08 0.98 -3.58
C LYS A 65 14.54 1.17 -3.18
N ASP A 66 15.36 0.13 -3.30
CA ASP A 66 16.81 0.16 -3.10
C ASP A 66 17.55 0.44 -4.42
#